data_AF-A0A4R4NR64-F1
#
_entry.id   AF-A0A4R4NR64-F1
#
_cell.length_a   1.000
_cell.length_b   1.000
_cell.length_c   1.000
_cell.angle_alpha   90.00
_cell.angle_beta   90.00
_cell.angle_gamma   90.00
#
_symmetry.space_group_name_H-M   'P 1'
#
loop_
_entity.id
_entity.type
_entity.pdbx_description
1 polymer ?
#
loop_
_entity_poly.entity_id
_entity_poly.type
_entity_poly.pdbx_seq_one_letter_code
_entity_poly.pdbx_strand_id
1 'polypeptide(L)' 'MTGLRRREFDTAMSSTIGTNPYGHGSTAIRGEKDRREATVAGAFVVYYVAGAALTITAVKLIDHTL' A
#
# COMPACT_ATOMS: atom_id res chain seq x y z
N MET A 1 10.09 -8.59 -8.34
CA MET A 1 9.39 -7.72 -9.31
C MET A 1 10.30 -7.37 -10.47
N THR A 2 9.80 -7.41 -11.70
CA THR A 2 10.52 -6.89 -12.89
C THR A 2 10.41 -5.37 -12.98
N GLY A 3 11.22 -4.72 -13.83
CA GLY A 3 11.23 -3.26 -13.97
C GLY A 3 9.92 -2.65 -14.53
N LEU A 4 9.16 -3.41 -15.33
CA LEU A 4 7.82 -3.00 -15.79
C LEU A 4 6.80 -3.06 -14.64
N ARG A 5 6.74 -4.18 -13.93
CA ARG A 5 5.86 -4.36 -12.76
C ARG A 5 6.14 -3.35 -11.66
N ARG A 6 7.39 -2.92 -11.51
CA ARG A 6 7.73 -1.84 -10.56
C ARG A 6 7.09 -0.51 -10.93
N ARG A 7 7.15 -0.12 -12.20
CA ARG A 7 6.52 1.12 -12.67
C ARG A 7 5.00 1.08 -12.57
N GLU A 8 4.38 -0.05 -12.87
CA GLU A 8 2.94 -0.25 -12.69
C GLU A 8 2.55 -0.14 -11.21
N PHE A 9 3.29 -0.79 -10.33
CA PHE A 9 3.09 -0.70 -8.89
C PHE A 9 3.26 0.73 -8.37
N ASP A 10 4.31 1.45 -8.77
CA ASP A 10 4.54 2.83 -8.34
C ASP A 10 3.43 3.77 -8.84
N THR A 11 2.97 3.59 -10.09
CA THR A 11 1.81 4.32 -10.64
C THR A 11 0.55 4.04 -9.82
N ALA A 12 0.27 2.77 -9.52
CA ALA A 12 -0.90 2.38 -8.74
C ALA A 12 -0.83 2.92 -7.29
N MET A 13 0.33 2.87 -6.65
CA MET A 13 0.56 3.45 -5.33
C MET A 13 0.27 4.96 -5.32
N SER A 14 0.78 5.70 -6.31
CA SER A 14 0.61 7.16 -6.40
C SER A 14 -0.83 7.62 -6.68
N SER A 15 -1.67 6.74 -7.25
CA SER A 15 -3.07 7.03 -7.59
C SER A 15 -4.09 6.45 -6.61
N THR A 16 -3.64 5.70 -5.59
CA THR A 16 -4.51 5.03 -4.61
C THR A 16 -4.14 5.41 -3.17
N ILE A 17 -3.54 4.49 -2.42
CA ILE A 17 -3.26 4.69 -1.00
C ILE A 17 -2.27 5.83 -0.76
N GLY A 18 -1.38 6.13 -1.71
CA GLY A 18 -0.45 7.26 -1.62
C GLY A 18 -1.14 8.63 -1.53
N THR A 19 -2.35 8.78 -2.06
CA THR A 19 -3.15 10.03 -1.99
C THR A 19 -4.26 9.94 -0.95
N ASN A 20 -4.85 8.76 -0.77
CA ASN A 20 -5.90 8.52 0.21
C ASN A 20 -5.62 7.20 0.98
N PRO A 21 -4.81 7.24 2.05
CA PRO A 21 -4.37 6.04 2.76
C PRO A 21 -5.47 5.35 3.58
N TYR A 22 -6.63 5.98 3.76
CA TYR A 22 -7.79 5.35 4.41
C TYR A 22 -8.83 4.84 3.40
N GLY A 23 -8.64 5.12 2.11
CA GLY A 23 -9.53 4.71 1.03
C GLY A 23 -9.00 3.50 0.27
N HIS A 24 -9.53 3.29 -0.95
CA HIS A 24 -9.04 2.31 -1.93
C HIS A 24 -8.94 0.87 -1.41
N GLY A 25 -9.90 0.44 -0.58
CA GLY A 25 -9.91 -0.90 0.00
C GLY A 25 -8.90 -1.10 1.14
N SER A 26 -8.31 -0.02 1.65
CA SER A 26 -7.44 -0.10 2.81
C SER A 26 -8.22 -0.40 4.08
N THR A 27 -7.74 -1.36 4.86
CA THR A 27 -8.33 -1.79 6.12
C THR A 27 -7.36 -1.63 7.29
N ALA A 28 -7.88 -1.41 8.50
CA ALA A 28 -7.08 -1.37 9.71
C ALA A 28 -6.73 -2.79 10.15
N ILE A 29 -5.47 -3.00 10.54
CA ILE A 29 -4.97 -4.28 11.04
C ILE A 29 -5.13 -4.32 12.56
N ARG A 30 -5.81 -5.35 13.09
CA ARG A 30 -5.91 -5.63 14.54
C ARG A 30 -6.44 -4.45 15.38
N GLY A 31 -7.32 -3.64 14.80
CA GLY A 31 -7.92 -2.48 15.48
C GLY A 31 -7.00 -1.27 15.62
N GLU A 32 -5.76 -1.34 15.12
CA GLU A 32 -4.85 -0.21 15.08
C GLU A 32 -5.16 0.65 13.85
N LYS A 33 -5.74 1.83 14.07
CA LYS A 33 -6.26 2.71 12.99
C LYS A 33 -5.24 2.97 11.89
N ASP A 34 -4.00 3.25 12.29
CA ASP A 34 -2.97 3.76 11.39
C ASP A 34 -2.10 2.65 10.81
N ARG A 35 -2.20 1.43 11.34
CA ARG A 35 -1.58 0.24 10.75
C ARG A 35 -2.55 -0.42 9.79
N ARG A 36 -2.22 -0.41 8.50
CA ARG A 36 -3.17 -0.73 7.45
C ARG A 36 -2.63 -1.76 6.47
N GLU A 37 -3.54 -2.44 5.80
CA GLU A 37 -3.27 -3.25 4.62
C GLU A 37 -4.12 -2.82 3.44
N ALA A 38 -3.63 -3.06 2.22
CA ALA A 38 -4.36 -2.94 0.97
C ALA A 38 -3.70 -3.81 -0.10
N THR A 39 -4.47 -4.19 -1.13
CA THR A 39 -3.91 -4.81 -2.34
C THR A 39 -3.76 -3.77 -3.43
N VAL A 40 -2.55 -3.58 -3.93
CA VAL A 40 -2.21 -2.58 -4.96
C VAL A 40 -1.45 -3.26 -6.08
N ALA A 41 -1.96 -3.19 -7.32
CA ALA A 41 -1.38 -3.82 -8.50
C ALA A 41 -1.02 -5.31 -8.29
N GLY A 42 -1.88 -6.07 -7.61
CA GLY A 42 -1.66 -7.50 -7.33
C GLY A 42 -0.62 -7.79 -6.25
N ALA A 43 -0.14 -6.78 -5.52
CA ALA A 43 0.73 -6.92 -4.36
C ALA A 43 0.00 -6.56 -3.07
N PHE A 44 0.18 -7.38 -2.03
CA PHE A 44 -0.27 -7.03 -0.68
C PHE A 44 0.69 -6.01 -0.08
N VAL A 45 0.16 -4.88 0.39
CA VAL A 45 0.91 -3.77 1.00
C VAL A 45 0.45 -3.60 2.43
N VAL A 46 1.36 -3.81 3.39
CA VAL A 46 1.14 -3.45 4.81
C VAL A 46 1.91 -2.17 5.10
N TYR A 47 1.27 -1.20 5.73
CA TYR A 47 1.86 0.11 5.95
C TYR A 47 1.33 0.85 7.18
N TYR A 48 2.01 1.93 7.53
CA TYR A 48 1.59 2.87 8.57
C TYR A 48 1.22 4.23 7.97
N VAL A 49 0.24 4.92 8.57
CA VAL A 49 -0.10 6.31 8.28
C VAL A 49 0.44 7.19 9.40
N ALA A 50 1.45 8.01 9.13
CA ALA A 50 1.94 8.97 10.11
C ALA A 50 1.09 10.26 10.08
N GLY A 51 0.71 10.79 11.25
CA GLY A 51 -0.22 11.92 11.35
C GLY A 51 0.27 13.27 10.78
N ALA A 52 1.58 13.43 10.53
CA ALA A 52 2.18 14.68 10.06
C ALA A 52 2.75 14.61 8.63
N ALA A 53 2.89 13.41 8.06
CA ALA A 53 3.33 13.20 6.69
C ALA A 53 2.61 11.95 6.16
N LEU A 54 2.01 12.07 4.96
CA LEU A 54 1.45 10.94 4.22
C LEU A 54 2.56 10.01 3.70
N THR A 55 3.44 9.56 4.59
CA THR A 55 4.54 8.66 4.30
C THR A 55 4.07 7.23 4.52
N ILE A 56 3.75 6.55 3.42
CA ILE A 56 3.44 5.13 3.43
C ILE A 56 4.73 4.34 3.41
N THR A 57 4.98 3.59 4.49
CA THR A 57 6.08 2.62 4.53
C THR A 57 5.53 1.24 4.20
N ALA A 58 5.78 0.74 3.00
CA ALA A 58 5.44 -0.64 2.66
C ALA A 58 6.39 -1.61 3.40
N VAL A 59 5.86 -2.36 4.37
CA VAL A 59 6.64 -3.26 5.24
C VAL A 59 6.85 -4.63 4.59
N LYS A 60 5.96 -5.05 3.71
CA LYS A 60 6.05 -6.31 2.97
C LYS A 60 5.34 -6.17 1.63
N LEU A 61 5.96 -6.68 0.57
CA LEU A 61 5.36 -6.83 -0.75
C LEU A 61 5.42 -8.31 -1.13
N ILE A 62 4.26 -8.90 -1.38
CA ILE A 62 4.14 -10.29 -1.85
C ILE A 62 3.45 -10.23 -3.21
N ASP A 63 4.14 -10.74 -4.24
CA ASP A 63 3.57 -10.91 -5.57
C ASP A 63 2.59 -12.09 -5.54
N HIS A 64 1.33 -11.89 -5.94
CA HIS A 64 0.33 -12.96 -5.95
C HIS A 64 0.57 -14.04 -7.02
N THR A 65 1.59 -13.86 -7.88
CA THR A 65 1.98 -14.83 -8.92
C THR A 65 3.09 -15.80 -8.48
N LEU A 66 3.48 -15.78 -7.21
CA LEU A 66 4.43 -16.72 -6.59
C LEU A 66 3.71 -17.74 -5.69
#